data_AF-A0A7X3NZ31-F1
#
_entry.id   AF-A0A7X3NZ31-F1
#
_cell.length_a   1.000
_cell.length_b   1.000
_cell.length_c   1.000
_cell.angle_alpha   90.00
_cell.angle_beta   90.00
_cell.angle_gamma   90.00
#
_symmetry.space_group_name_H-M   'P 1'
#
loop_
_entity.id
_entity.type
_entity.pdbx_description
1 polymer ?
#
loop_
_entity_poly.entity_id
_entity_poly.type
_entity_poly.pdbx_seq_one_letter_code
_entity_poly.pdbx_strand_id
1 'polypeptide(L)'
;MNVFIQIGHGIVGAAVISGLCIWQAGSFGEARHTISIIGAIAIAIASLYLLRSRWIRWGNRQTWLKYHQRLASLGLCLVLFHSAFQPLVWHSWLTFLLALSNLGTGIAVSLTARGARRILLRCHLILAPILLVSIVFHGQKKLEHDEFFPLTEVHDVPCARCHTPERLLFHVSTTFPQDLDTSETIPEDLHFWFLQNDSRVPETSPVAIKETGNAWTITDTKNNRTYHVLRVADQIAIYADSDYGSYTCLKCHVHNTEEIQLVHELHGVTEAHRCFVCHQTEIDGTRYGRQRFDWEYAPHR
;
A
#
# COMPACT_ATOMS: atom_id res chain seq x y z
N MET A 1 -27.70 14.40 -31.71
CA MET A 1 -27.07 14.46 -30.36
C MET A 1 -25.57 14.37 -30.56
N ASN A 2 -24.82 15.39 -30.12
CA ASN A 2 -23.38 15.44 -30.42
C ASN A 2 -22.61 14.63 -29.38
N VAL A 3 -22.32 13.36 -29.70
CA VAL A 3 -21.66 12.40 -28.79
C VAL A 3 -20.28 12.90 -28.36
N PHE A 4 -19.56 13.57 -29.26
CA PHE A 4 -18.27 14.21 -28.99
C PHE A 4 -18.32 15.20 -27.84
N ILE A 5 -19.41 15.96 -27.71
CA ILE A 5 -19.57 16.90 -26.60
C ILE A 5 -19.68 16.13 -25.28
N GLN A 6 -20.35 14.98 -25.24
CA GLN A 6 -20.52 14.22 -23.99
C GLN A 6 -19.21 13.54 -23.57
N ILE A 7 -18.47 12.98 -24.52
CA ILE A 7 -17.15 12.39 -24.28
C ILE A 7 -16.14 13.48 -23.89
N GLY A 8 -16.14 14.61 -24.60
CA GLY A 8 -15.28 15.75 -24.31
C GLY A 8 -15.46 16.29 -22.89
N HIS A 9 -16.70 16.40 -22.40
CA HIS A 9 -16.95 16.77 -21.00
C HIS A 9 -16.28 15.81 -20.00
N GLY A 10 -16.32 14.51 -20.26
CA GLY A 10 -15.67 13.53 -19.37
C GLY A 10 -14.15 13.65 -19.38
N ILE A 11 -13.54 13.84 -20.57
CA ILE A 11 -12.09 14.02 -20.72
C ILE A 11 -11.63 15.30 -20.01
N VAL A 12 -12.30 16.43 -20.26
CA VAL A 12 -11.98 17.71 -19.61
C VAL A 12 -12.18 17.60 -18.10
N GLY A 13 -13.26 16.96 -17.66
CA GLY A 13 -13.50 16.68 -16.23
C GLY A 13 -12.37 15.87 -15.61
N ALA A 14 -11.85 14.85 -16.31
CA ALA A 14 -10.74 14.04 -15.82
C ALA A 14 -9.46 14.88 -15.67
N ALA A 15 -9.16 15.74 -16.64
CA ALA A 15 -8.00 16.63 -16.57
C ALA A 15 -8.10 17.63 -15.40
N VAL A 16 -9.28 18.23 -15.19
CA VAL A 16 -9.52 19.17 -14.09
C VAL A 16 -9.41 18.48 -12.73
N ILE A 17 -10.05 17.33 -12.55
CA ILE A 17 -9.98 16.55 -11.30
C ILE A 17 -8.54 16.13 -11.02
N SER A 18 -7.84 15.58 -12.02
CA SER A 18 -6.43 15.21 -11.86
C SER A 18 -5.58 16.42 -11.45
N GLY A 19 -5.74 17.56 -12.12
CA GLY A 19 -4.99 18.79 -11.79
C GLY A 19 -5.25 19.27 -10.36
N LEU A 20 -6.52 19.29 -9.92
CA LEU A 20 -6.89 19.68 -8.55
C LEU A 20 -6.34 18.70 -7.51
N CYS A 21 -6.45 17.39 -7.74
CA CYS A 21 -5.91 16.38 -6.83
C CYS A 21 -4.37 16.48 -6.72
N ILE A 22 -3.67 16.67 -7.84
CA ILE A 22 -2.20 16.83 -7.86
C ILE A 22 -1.79 18.10 -7.12
N TRP A 23 -2.51 19.21 -7.35
CA TRP A 23 -2.24 20.47 -6.68
C TRP A 23 -2.45 20.37 -5.16
N GLN A 24 -3.55 19.74 -4.73
CA GLN A 24 -3.86 19.57 -3.31
C GLN A 24 -2.87 18.64 -2.61
N ALA A 25 -2.43 17.56 -3.27
CA ALA A 25 -1.50 16.60 -2.70
C ALA A 25 -0.02 17.01 -2.85
N GLY A 26 0.29 18.13 -3.50
CA GLY A 26 1.67 18.59 -3.73
C GLY A 26 2.49 17.72 -4.69
N SER A 27 2.08 16.49 -4.98
CA SER A 27 2.74 15.58 -5.92
C SER A 27 1.76 14.64 -6.63
N PHE A 28 2.14 14.18 -7.83
CA PHE A 28 1.37 13.16 -8.55
C PHE A 28 1.39 11.80 -7.82
N GLY A 29 2.48 11.48 -7.14
CA GLY A 29 2.65 10.22 -6.41
C GLY A 29 1.57 10.01 -5.34
N GLU A 30 1.22 11.07 -4.62
CA GLU A 30 0.19 11.06 -3.59
C GLU A 30 -1.22 11.14 -4.19
N ALA A 31 -1.43 11.99 -5.20
CA ALA A 31 -2.75 12.17 -5.83
C ALA A 31 -3.23 10.96 -6.65
N ARG A 32 -2.31 10.13 -7.18
CA ARG A 32 -2.64 9.07 -8.15
C ARG A 32 -3.66 8.06 -7.63
N HIS A 33 -3.66 7.74 -6.33
CA HIS A 33 -4.57 6.75 -5.76
C HIS A 33 -6.00 7.31 -5.71
N THR A 34 -6.15 8.54 -5.23
CA THR A 34 -7.42 9.27 -5.21
C THR A 34 -8.02 9.40 -6.61
N ILE A 35 -7.19 9.76 -7.60
CA ILE A 35 -7.58 9.82 -9.01
C ILE A 35 -8.14 8.47 -9.49
N SER A 36 -7.47 7.36 -9.15
CA SER A 36 -7.91 6.01 -9.52
C SER A 36 -9.24 5.62 -8.88
N ILE A 37 -9.44 5.95 -7.59
CA ILE A 37 -10.68 5.67 -6.85
C ILE A 37 -11.86 6.41 -7.47
N ILE A 38 -11.71 7.72 -7.70
CA ILE A 38 -12.73 8.54 -8.37
C ILE A 38 -13.05 7.95 -9.75
N GLY A 39 -12.02 7.54 -10.49
CA GLY A 39 -12.17 6.89 -11.79
C GLY A 39 -12.96 5.59 -11.73
N ALA A 40 -12.65 4.71 -10.77
CA ALA A 40 -13.34 3.45 -10.56
C ALA A 40 -14.82 3.65 -10.20
N ILE A 41 -15.12 4.60 -9.31
CA ILE A 41 -16.51 4.96 -8.93
C ILE A 41 -17.28 5.46 -10.16
N ALA A 42 -16.66 6.32 -10.98
CA ALA A 42 -17.29 6.82 -12.20
C ALA A 42 -17.61 5.67 -13.19
N ILE A 43 -16.71 4.69 -13.36
CA ILE A 43 -16.94 3.50 -14.20
C ILE A 43 -18.07 2.62 -13.63
N ALA A 44 -18.11 2.44 -12.31
CA ALA A 44 -19.18 1.67 -11.66
C ALA A 44 -20.55 2.31 -11.88
N ILE A 45 -20.68 3.63 -11.70
CA ILE A 45 -21.92 4.35 -11.95
C ILE A 45 -22.27 4.31 -13.45
N ALA A 46 -21.30 4.47 -14.35
CA ALA A 46 -21.53 4.38 -15.79
C ALA A 46 -22.07 3.00 -16.20
N SER A 47 -21.66 1.93 -15.50
CA SER A 47 -22.09 0.55 -15.76
C SER A 47 -23.56 0.29 -15.38
N LEU A 48 -24.18 1.14 -14.55
CA LEU A 48 -25.62 1.07 -14.25
C LEU A 48 -26.50 1.23 -15.51
N TYR A 49 -25.96 1.82 -16.59
CA TYR A 49 -26.64 1.86 -17.88
C TYR A 49 -26.96 0.46 -18.43
N LEU A 50 -26.11 -0.54 -18.14
CA LEU A 50 -26.35 -1.93 -18.53
C LEU A 50 -27.59 -2.49 -17.82
N LEU A 51 -27.75 -2.20 -16.53
CA LEU A 51 -28.93 -2.59 -15.74
C LEU A 51 -30.19 -1.90 -16.26
N ARG A 52 -30.11 -0.63 -16.65
CA ARG A 52 -31.22 0.06 -17.31
C ARG A 52 -31.63 -0.61 -18.62
N SER A 53 -30.66 -1.03 -19.43
CA SER A 53 -30.96 -1.64 -20.72
C SER A 53 -31.76 -2.95 -20.63
N ARG A 54 -31.71 -3.64 -19.48
CA ARG A 54 -32.31 -4.97 -19.29
C ARG A 54 -33.40 -5.02 -18.20
N TRP A 55 -33.33 -4.21 -17.15
CA TRP A 55 -34.15 -4.35 -15.93
C TRP A 55 -34.84 -3.04 -15.51
N ILE A 56 -34.14 -1.90 -15.54
CA ILE A 56 -34.66 -0.64 -14.98
C ILE A 56 -35.19 0.27 -16.12
N ARG A 57 -36.51 0.49 -16.18
CA ARG A 57 -37.14 1.36 -17.21
C ARG A 57 -37.32 2.83 -16.81
N TRP A 58 -36.74 3.25 -15.69
CA TRP A 58 -36.93 4.61 -15.14
C TRP A 58 -36.18 5.70 -15.92
N GLY A 59 -36.85 6.79 -16.29
CA GLY A 59 -36.26 7.97 -16.95
C GLY A 59 -36.00 7.81 -18.46
N ASN A 60 -35.64 8.90 -19.14
CA ASN A 60 -35.41 8.93 -20.58
C ASN A 60 -34.10 8.23 -20.98
N ARG A 61 -34.18 7.30 -21.95
CA ARG A 61 -33.03 6.57 -22.52
C ARG A 61 -31.91 7.51 -22.97
N GLN A 62 -32.27 8.63 -23.59
CA GLN A 62 -31.29 9.56 -24.14
C GLN A 62 -30.49 10.27 -23.02
N THR A 63 -31.14 10.56 -21.90
CA THR A 63 -30.49 11.12 -20.71
C THR A 63 -29.50 10.13 -20.09
N TRP A 64 -29.93 8.89 -19.93
CA TRP A 64 -29.07 7.81 -19.43
C TRP A 64 -27.85 7.55 -20.32
N LEU A 65 -28.03 7.62 -21.64
CA LEU A 65 -26.92 7.49 -22.57
C LEU A 65 -25.91 8.64 -22.42
N LYS A 66 -26.39 9.88 -22.20
CA LYS A 66 -25.50 11.03 -21.92
C LYS A 66 -24.71 10.83 -20.64
N TYR A 67 -25.36 10.39 -19.56
CA TYR A 67 -24.69 10.10 -18.29
C TYR A 67 -23.64 9.00 -18.42
N HIS A 68 -23.99 7.90 -19.09
CA HIS A 68 -23.05 6.82 -19.38
C HIS A 68 -21.83 7.33 -20.15
N GLN A 69 -22.03 8.09 -21.23
CA GLN A 69 -20.94 8.63 -22.03
C GLN A 69 -20.00 9.55 -21.23
N ARG A 70 -20.55 10.45 -20.40
CA ARG A 70 -19.78 11.36 -19.56
C ARG A 70 -18.99 10.62 -18.49
N LEU A 71 -19.66 9.76 -17.72
CA LEU A 71 -19.04 9.06 -16.59
C LEU A 71 -18.06 7.98 -17.04
N ALA A 72 -18.36 7.26 -18.13
CA ALA A 72 -17.43 6.29 -18.69
C ALA A 72 -16.16 6.97 -19.20
N SER A 73 -16.28 8.05 -19.98
CA SER A 73 -15.11 8.78 -20.48
C SER A 73 -14.31 9.43 -19.34
N LEU A 74 -14.98 10.03 -18.35
CA LEU A 74 -14.36 10.55 -17.14
C LEU A 74 -13.56 9.46 -16.41
N GLY A 75 -14.23 8.36 -16.06
CA GLY A 75 -13.63 7.30 -15.25
C GLY A 75 -12.50 6.57 -15.97
N LEU A 76 -12.66 6.28 -17.26
CA LEU A 76 -11.61 5.67 -18.08
C LEU A 76 -10.39 6.59 -18.21
N CYS A 77 -10.59 7.89 -18.42
CA CYS A 77 -9.46 8.84 -18.49
C CYS A 77 -8.73 8.96 -17.15
N LEU A 78 -9.44 9.01 -16.01
CA LEU A 78 -8.82 9.05 -14.69
C LEU A 78 -7.99 7.78 -14.41
N VAL A 79 -8.53 6.60 -14.74
CA VAL A 79 -7.79 5.32 -14.62
C VAL A 79 -6.58 5.28 -15.55
N LEU A 80 -6.72 5.76 -16.79
CA LEU A 80 -5.58 5.82 -17.73
C LEU A 80 -4.50 6.78 -17.25
N PHE A 81 -4.86 7.95 -16.71
CA PHE A 81 -3.89 8.87 -16.10
C PHE A 81 -3.20 8.23 -14.90
N HIS A 82 -3.93 7.52 -14.04
CA HIS A 82 -3.34 6.76 -12.94
C HIS A 82 -2.32 5.71 -13.43
N SER A 83 -2.70 4.93 -14.43
CA SER A 83 -1.91 3.78 -14.90
C SER A 83 -0.76 4.15 -15.84
N ALA A 84 -0.83 5.26 -16.58
CA ALA A 84 0.17 5.66 -17.58
C ALA A 84 1.58 5.89 -16.99
N PHE A 85 1.68 6.16 -15.69
CA PHE A 85 2.95 6.52 -15.07
C PHE A 85 3.68 5.36 -14.39
N GLN A 86 3.03 4.24 -13.99
CA GLN A 86 3.70 3.10 -13.34
C GLN A 86 2.92 1.76 -13.38
N PRO A 87 2.82 1.07 -14.54
CA PRO A 87 2.36 -0.32 -14.56
C PRO A 87 3.53 -1.25 -14.17
N LEU A 88 3.97 -1.21 -12.91
CA LEU A 88 5.11 -1.98 -12.41
C LEU A 88 4.83 -3.49 -12.28
N VAL A 89 3.55 -3.87 -12.32
CA VAL A 89 3.07 -5.24 -12.11
C VAL A 89 2.08 -5.64 -13.19
N TRP A 90 2.10 -6.92 -13.61
CA TRP A 90 1.33 -7.43 -14.75
C TRP A 90 -0.18 -7.17 -14.64
N HIS A 91 -0.73 -7.16 -13.42
CA HIS A 91 -2.16 -6.94 -13.20
C HIS A 91 -2.56 -5.46 -13.36
N SER A 92 -1.62 -4.52 -13.26
CA SER A 92 -1.82 -3.12 -13.65
C SER A 92 -1.81 -2.94 -15.17
N TRP A 93 -1.06 -3.76 -15.90
CA TRP A 93 -1.11 -3.77 -17.38
C TRP A 93 -2.46 -4.27 -17.88
N LEU A 94 -3.02 -5.31 -17.25
CA LEU A 94 -4.33 -5.84 -17.62
C LEU A 94 -5.44 -4.79 -17.49
N THR A 95 -5.52 -4.11 -16.35
CA THR A 95 -6.52 -3.03 -16.12
C THR A 95 -6.33 -1.87 -17.09
N PHE A 96 -5.09 -1.47 -17.35
CA PHE A 96 -4.78 -0.42 -18.34
C PHE A 96 -5.25 -0.78 -19.75
N LEU A 97 -4.90 -1.97 -20.25
CA LEU A 97 -5.27 -2.43 -21.59
C LEU A 97 -6.80 -2.57 -21.73
N LEU A 98 -7.47 -3.06 -20.69
CA LEU A 98 -8.93 -3.16 -20.66
C LEU A 98 -9.60 -1.78 -20.64
N ALA A 99 -9.05 -0.80 -19.91
CA ALA A 99 -9.54 0.57 -19.89
C ALA A 99 -9.38 1.24 -21.27
N LEU A 100 -8.20 1.11 -21.86
CA LEU A 100 -7.91 1.64 -23.20
C LEU A 100 -8.82 1.01 -24.27
N SER A 101 -9.00 -0.32 -24.22
CA SER A 101 -9.88 -1.05 -25.13
C SER A 101 -11.35 -0.66 -24.97
N ASN A 102 -11.82 -0.43 -23.73
CA ASN A 102 -13.18 0.05 -23.48
C ASN A 102 -13.40 1.46 -24.03
N LEU A 103 -12.43 2.36 -23.85
CA LEU A 103 -12.50 3.71 -24.40
C LEU A 103 -12.53 3.67 -25.92
N GLY A 104 -11.62 2.93 -26.54
CA GLY A 104 -11.54 2.77 -27.99
C GLY A 104 -12.80 2.17 -28.60
N THR A 105 -13.35 1.09 -28.00
CA THR A 105 -14.60 0.49 -28.47
C THR A 105 -15.80 1.41 -28.26
N GLY A 106 -15.86 2.17 -27.17
CA GLY A 106 -16.93 3.15 -26.92
C GLY A 106 -16.94 4.30 -27.95
N ILE A 107 -15.75 4.80 -28.31
CA ILE A 107 -15.59 5.79 -29.40
C ILE A 107 -15.98 5.14 -30.73
N ALA A 108 -15.47 3.95 -31.04
CA ALA A 108 -15.77 3.27 -32.30
C ALA A 108 -17.27 3.01 -32.50
N VAL A 109 -18.00 2.55 -31.47
CA VAL A 109 -19.46 2.36 -31.50
C VAL A 109 -20.21 3.67 -31.80
N SER A 110 -19.65 4.81 -31.38
CA SER A 110 -20.23 6.13 -31.58
C SER A 110 -20.02 6.67 -33.00
N LEU A 111 -18.96 6.22 -33.69
CA LEU A 111 -18.59 6.65 -35.04
C LEU A 111 -19.09 5.70 -36.13
N THR A 112 -19.32 4.44 -35.80
CA THR A 112 -19.59 3.40 -36.80
C THR A 112 -21.08 3.25 -37.09
N ALA A 113 -21.47 3.29 -38.37
CA ALA A 113 -22.84 3.01 -38.82
C ALA A 113 -23.01 1.55 -39.32
N ARG A 114 -24.25 1.04 -39.34
CA ARG A 114 -24.65 -0.29 -39.89
C ARG A 114 -23.92 -1.49 -39.25
N GLY A 115 -23.82 -2.63 -39.97
CA GLY A 115 -23.54 -3.98 -39.44
C GLY A 115 -22.35 -4.12 -38.49
N ALA A 116 -21.25 -3.39 -38.73
CA ALA A 116 -20.08 -3.38 -37.86
C ALA A 116 -20.37 -2.82 -36.45
N ARG A 117 -21.33 -1.89 -36.32
CA ARG A 117 -21.76 -1.34 -35.03
C ARG A 117 -22.29 -2.42 -34.08
N ARG A 118 -22.97 -3.44 -34.62
CA ARG A 118 -23.53 -4.53 -33.79
C ARG A 118 -22.43 -5.39 -33.19
N ILE A 119 -21.37 -5.63 -33.95
CA ILE A 119 -20.19 -6.38 -33.50
C ILE A 119 -19.42 -5.56 -32.45
N LEU A 120 -19.11 -4.29 -32.75
CA LEU A 120 -18.43 -3.40 -31.82
C LEU A 120 -19.20 -3.21 -30.51
N LEU A 121 -20.53 -3.11 -30.57
CA LEU A 121 -21.37 -3.02 -29.38
C LEU A 121 -21.29 -4.30 -28.54
N ARG A 122 -21.25 -5.48 -29.16
CA ARG A 122 -21.05 -6.75 -28.42
C ARG A 122 -19.69 -6.80 -27.74
N CYS A 123 -18.63 -6.42 -28.45
CA CYS A 123 -17.28 -6.33 -27.86
C CYS A 123 -17.27 -5.38 -26.65
N HIS A 124 -17.84 -4.19 -26.80
CA HIS A 124 -17.93 -3.19 -25.72
C HIS A 124 -18.72 -3.72 -24.51
N LEU A 125 -19.84 -4.40 -24.74
CA LEU A 125 -20.67 -5.00 -23.69
C LEU A 125 -19.98 -6.16 -22.95
N ILE A 126 -19.00 -6.83 -23.57
CA ILE A 126 -18.18 -7.88 -22.94
C ILE A 126 -17.01 -7.26 -22.19
N LEU A 127 -16.35 -6.26 -22.78
CA LEU A 127 -15.19 -5.60 -22.18
C LEU A 127 -15.53 -4.82 -20.91
N ALA A 128 -16.69 -4.17 -20.84
CA ALA A 128 -17.10 -3.37 -19.70
C ALA A 128 -17.18 -4.16 -18.36
N PRO A 129 -17.87 -5.31 -18.28
CA PRO A 129 -17.91 -6.09 -17.04
C PRO A 129 -16.54 -6.70 -16.70
N ILE A 130 -15.76 -7.13 -17.69
CA ILE A 130 -14.39 -7.65 -17.46
C ILE A 130 -13.49 -6.57 -16.86
N LEU A 131 -13.57 -5.34 -17.39
CA LEU A 131 -12.85 -4.20 -16.83
C LEU A 131 -13.27 -3.92 -15.39
N LEU A 132 -14.58 -3.89 -15.10
CA LEU A 132 -15.07 -3.63 -13.74
C LEU A 132 -14.54 -4.67 -12.75
N VAL A 133 -14.62 -5.96 -13.10
CA VAL A 133 -14.07 -7.06 -12.30
C VAL A 133 -12.56 -6.91 -12.13
N SER A 134 -11.83 -6.59 -13.21
CA SER A 134 -10.38 -6.37 -13.15
C SER A 134 -9.99 -5.19 -12.26
N ILE A 135 -10.79 -4.10 -12.24
CA ILE A 135 -10.58 -2.96 -11.34
C ILE A 135 -10.79 -3.39 -9.89
N VAL A 136 -11.85 -4.17 -9.61
CA VAL A 136 -12.11 -4.68 -8.25
C VAL A 136 -10.99 -5.60 -7.78
N PHE A 137 -10.52 -6.54 -8.59
CA PHE A 137 -9.42 -7.43 -8.22
C PHE A 137 -8.08 -6.69 -8.08
N HIS A 138 -7.82 -5.69 -8.94
CA HIS A 138 -6.66 -4.82 -8.80
C HIS A 138 -6.72 -4.03 -7.49
N GLY A 139 -7.89 -3.48 -7.18
CA GLY A 139 -8.17 -2.78 -5.92
C GLY A 139 -8.05 -3.70 -4.70
N GLN A 140 -8.55 -4.93 -4.75
CA GLN A 140 -8.48 -5.88 -3.64
C GLN A 140 -7.05 -6.28 -3.32
N LYS A 141 -6.23 -6.67 -4.31
CA LYS A 141 -4.82 -6.99 -4.05
C LYS A 141 -4.03 -5.80 -3.53
N LYS A 142 -4.42 -4.60 -3.98
CA LYS A 142 -3.83 -3.36 -3.51
C LYS A 142 -4.34 -2.97 -2.13
N LEU A 143 -5.59 -3.29 -1.77
CA LEU A 143 -6.11 -3.16 -0.41
C LEU A 143 -5.53 -4.23 0.50
N GLU A 144 -5.25 -5.45 0.07
CA GLU A 144 -4.50 -6.42 0.89
C GLU A 144 -3.05 -5.97 1.10
N HIS A 145 -2.48 -5.27 0.12
CA HIS A 145 -1.19 -4.59 0.25
C HIS A 145 -1.30 -3.36 1.17
N ASP A 146 -2.31 -2.52 0.97
CA ASP A 146 -2.50 -1.22 1.61
C ASP A 146 -3.19 -1.33 2.99
N GLU A 147 -3.99 -2.37 3.32
CA GLU A 147 -4.60 -2.76 4.62
C GLU A 147 -3.57 -3.34 5.59
N PHE A 148 -2.41 -3.77 5.07
CA PHE A 148 -1.21 -3.93 5.87
C PHE A 148 -0.56 -2.57 6.25
N PHE A 149 -1.02 -1.47 5.65
CA PHE A 149 -0.40 -0.14 5.72
C PHE A 149 -1.31 1.10 6.05
N PRO A 150 -2.64 1.08 6.35
CA PRO A 150 -3.41 2.33 6.30
C PRO A 150 -4.00 2.73 7.66
N LEU A 151 -3.43 2.31 8.79
CA LEU A 151 -3.99 2.65 10.10
C LEU A 151 -3.33 3.82 10.83
N THR A 152 -2.34 4.47 10.23
CA THR A 152 -1.78 5.70 10.80
C THR A 152 -1.40 6.68 9.70
N GLU A 153 -1.85 7.93 9.79
CA GLU A 153 -1.37 9.08 8.99
C GLU A 153 0.11 9.44 9.27
N VAL A 154 0.90 8.45 9.67
CA VAL A 154 2.32 8.54 9.97
C VAL A 154 2.98 7.53 9.04
N HIS A 155 4.02 7.98 8.33
CA HIS A 155 4.75 7.28 7.27
C HIS A 155 5.55 6.05 7.77
N ASP A 156 4.98 5.21 8.64
CA ASP A 156 5.76 4.44 9.60
C ASP A 156 5.28 3.00 9.79
N VAL A 157 5.44 2.15 8.77
CA VAL A 157 5.31 0.70 9.03
C VAL A 157 6.41 -0.17 8.41
N PRO A 158 7.00 0.11 7.24
CA PRO A 158 8.30 -0.48 6.89
C PRO A 158 9.45 0.33 7.48
N CYS A 159 9.36 1.67 7.44
CA CYS A 159 10.37 2.55 8.02
C CYS A 159 10.41 2.43 9.55
N ALA A 160 9.32 2.67 10.29
CA ALA A 160 9.34 2.50 11.75
C ALA A 160 9.76 1.10 12.20
N ARG A 161 9.25 0.00 11.60
CA ARG A 161 9.66 -1.36 11.99
C ARG A 161 11.14 -1.69 11.66
N CYS A 162 11.73 -1.02 10.66
CA CYS A 162 13.16 -1.12 10.36
C CYS A 162 14.02 -0.06 11.07
N HIS A 163 13.43 0.95 11.71
CA HIS A 163 14.12 2.07 12.37
C HIS A 163 13.93 2.10 13.89
N THR A 164 13.04 1.29 14.45
CA THR A 164 12.98 1.04 15.89
C THR A 164 13.90 -0.13 16.20
N PRO A 165 15.07 0.07 16.87
CA PRO A 165 15.93 -1.03 17.28
C PRO A 165 15.20 -2.03 18.20
N GLU A 166 14.12 -1.57 18.82
CA GLU A 166 13.31 -2.32 19.77
C GLU A 166 11.83 -2.27 19.33
N ARG A 167 11.22 -3.44 19.12
CA ARG A 167 9.79 -3.56 18.78
C ARG A 167 8.96 -3.41 20.04
N LEU A 168 8.03 -2.45 20.08
CA LEU A 168 7.01 -2.38 21.13
C LEU A 168 6.15 -3.66 21.11
N LEU A 169 6.07 -4.36 22.23
CA LEU A 169 5.26 -5.55 22.40
C LEU A 169 3.87 -5.19 22.96
N PHE A 170 3.82 -4.51 24.10
CA PHE A 170 2.57 -4.15 24.77
C PHE A 170 2.80 -3.05 25.83
N HIS A 171 1.70 -2.45 26.29
CA HIS A 171 1.67 -1.53 27.43
C HIS A 171 0.99 -2.19 28.63
N VAL A 172 1.45 -1.84 29.83
CA VAL A 172 0.85 -2.24 31.10
C VAL A 172 0.50 -0.99 31.89
N SER A 173 -0.77 -0.85 32.28
CA SER A 173 -1.21 0.23 33.18
C SER A 173 -0.96 -0.22 34.62
N THR A 174 0.13 0.24 35.24
CA THR A 174 0.54 -0.25 36.56
C THR A 174 1.51 0.69 37.30
N THR A 175 1.65 0.50 38.61
CA THR A 175 2.52 1.22 39.56
C THR A 175 3.75 0.41 40.00
N PHE A 176 4.28 -0.49 39.16
CA PHE A 176 5.47 -1.33 39.45
C PHE A 176 6.88 -0.68 39.39
N PRO A 177 7.12 0.64 39.20
CA PRO A 177 8.50 1.16 39.13
C PRO A 177 9.38 0.79 40.33
N GLN A 178 8.81 0.76 41.54
CA GLN A 178 9.56 0.45 42.77
C GLN A 178 9.98 -1.02 42.85
N ASP A 179 9.13 -1.93 42.38
CA ASP A 179 9.44 -3.36 42.37
C ASP A 179 10.55 -3.65 41.37
N LEU A 180 10.52 -3.02 40.20
CA LEU A 180 11.57 -3.15 39.18
C LEU A 180 12.92 -2.55 39.60
N ASP A 181 12.90 -1.52 40.44
CA ASP A 181 14.13 -0.90 40.98
C ASP A 181 14.80 -1.73 42.09
N THR A 182 14.10 -2.71 42.66
CA THR A 182 14.61 -3.49 43.81
C THR A 182 14.70 -4.99 43.53
N SER A 183 14.01 -5.48 42.49
CA SER A 183 13.97 -6.91 42.18
C SER A 183 15.17 -7.35 41.35
N GLU A 184 15.78 -8.48 41.72
CA GLU A 184 16.82 -9.12 40.93
C GLU A 184 16.25 -9.85 39.70
N THR A 185 14.97 -10.23 39.75
CA THR A 185 14.24 -10.98 38.72
C THR A 185 12.91 -10.33 38.38
N ILE A 186 12.21 -10.82 37.36
CA ILE A 186 10.92 -10.25 36.93
C ILE A 186 9.89 -10.35 38.06
N PRO A 187 9.23 -9.25 38.46
CA PRO A 187 8.12 -9.31 39.42
C PRO A 187 6.95 -10.16 38.90
N GLU A 188 6.28 -10.89 39.79
CA GLU A 188 5.19 -11.83 39.47
C GLU A 188 4.10 -11.19 38.58
N ASP A 189 3.69 -9.97 38.91
CA ASP A 189 2.67 -9.25 38.14
C ASP A 189 3.14 -8.88 36.72
N LEU A 190 4.40 -8.48 36.54
CA LEU A 190 4.94 -8.21 35.21
C LEU A 190 5.10 -9.50 34.41
N HIS A 191 5.52 -10.59 35.07
CA HIS A 191 5.59 -11.92 34.47
C HIS A 191 4.21 -12.40 34.00
N PHE A 192 3.15 -12.15 34.75
CA PHE A 192 1.77 -12.39 34.32
C PHE A 192 1.44 -11.66 33.00
N TRP A 193 1.82 -10.38 32.87
CA TRP A 193 1.58 -9.63 31.63
C TRP A 193 2.39 -10.15 30.43
N PHE A 194 3.63 -10.57 30.65
CA PHE A 194 4.42 -11.26 29.64
C PHE A 194 3.69 -12.52 29.12
N LEU A 195 3.16 -13.35 30.03
CA LEU A 195 2.40 -14.55 29.66
C LEU A 195 1.09 -14.24 28.93
N GLN A 196 0.35 -13.20 29.33
CA GLN A 196 -0.89 -12.78 28.66
C GLN A 196 -0.66 -12.28 27.23
N ASN A 197 0.53 -11.75 26.93
CA ASN A 197 0.90 -11.21 25.62
C ASN A 197 1.82 -12.16 24.83
N ASP A 198 1.65 -13.48 25.02
CA ASP A 198 2.38 -14.55 24.32
C ASP A 198 3.92 -14.48 24.42
N SER A 199 4.45 -13.69 25.35
CA SER A 199 5.88 -13.50 25.56
C SER A 199 6.34 -14.37 26.73
N ARG A 200 6.82 -15.58 26.42
CA ARG A 200 7.16 -16.61 27.44
C ARG A 200 8.55 -16.38 28.06
N VAL A 201 8.74 -15.23 28.71
CA VAL A 201 9.97 -14.90 29.44
C VAL A 201 9.98 -15.65 30.78
N PRO A 202 11.05 -16.36 31.16
CA PRO A 202 11.13 -17.01 32.46
C PRO A 202 11.05 -16.00 33.62
N GLU A 203 10.31 -16.32 34.67
CA GLU A 203 10.25 -15.50 35.90
C GLU A 203 11.62 -15.24 36.52
N THR A 204 12.55 -16.19 36.36
CA THR A 204 13.94 -16.11 36.83
C THR A 204 14.84 -15.22 35.96
N SER A 205 14.32 -14.60 34.90
CA SER A 205 15.11 -13.72 34.04
C SER A 205 15.59 -12.49 34.84
N PRO A 206 16.89 -12.15 34.77
CA PRO A 206 17.43 -11.04 35.53
C PRO A 206 16.88 -9.71 35.02
N VAL A 207 16.60 -8.82 35.97
CA VAL A 207 16.24 -7.42 35.72
C VAL A 207 17.48 -6.56 35.99
N ALA A 208 17.85 -5.72 35.02
CA ALA A 208 18.91 -4.74 35.13
C ALA A 208 18.33 -3.33 35.06
N ILE A 209 18.70 -2.48 36.02
CA ILE A 209 18.26 -1.08 36.06
C ILE A 209 19.11 -0.27 35.10
N LYS A 210 18.48 0.37 34.11
CA LYS A 210 19.13 1.36 33.22
C LYS A 210 19.00 2.78 33.79
N GLU A 211 17.82 3.12 34.28
CA GLU A 211 17.51 4.39 34.93
C GLU A 211 16.45 4.15 36.02
N THR A 212 16.81 4.41 37.28
CA THR A 212 15.93 4.18 38.43
C THR A 212 14.59 4.87 38.25
N GLY A 213 13.50 4.10 38.39
CA GLY A 213 12.13 4.59 38.28
C GLY A 213 11.63 4.85 36.85
N ASN A 214 12.47 4.62 35.84
CA ASN A 214 12.16 5.00 34.45
C ASN A 214 12.50 3.92 33.40
N ALA A 215 13.61 3.20 33.52
CA ALA A 215 14.07 2.27 32.49
C ALA A 215 14.77 1.02 33.07
N TRP A 216 14.40 -0.15 32.56
CA TRP A 216 14.97 -1.45 32.95
C TRP A 216 15.18 -2.34 31.73
N THR A 217 15.94 -3.41 31.91
CA THR A 217 16.24 -4.40 30.89
C THR A 217 16.07 -5.80 31.48
N ILE A 218 15.37 -6.66 30.76
CA ILE A 218 15.11 -8.05 31.14
C ILE A 218 15.78 -8.95 30.12
N THR A 219 16.66 -9.83 30.56
CA THR A 219 17.39 -10.74 29.66
C THR A 219 16.80 -12.14 29.71
N ASP A 220 16.27 -12.62 28.59
CA ASP A 220 15.88 -14.02 28.41
C ASP A 220 17.05 -14.80 27.82
N THR A 221 17.83 -15.42 28.70
CA THR A 221 18.99 -16.24 28.31
C THR A 221 18.59 -17.52 27.58
N LYS A 222 17.35 -18.00 27.76
CA LYS A 222 16.87 -19.24 27.12
C LYS A 222 16.56 -19.01 25.64
N ASN A 223 15.95 -17.87 25.32
CA ASN A 223 15.57 -17.51 23.95
C ASN A 223 16.56 -16.53 23.30
N ASN A 224 17.63 -16.15 24.00
CA ASN A 224 18.62 -15.17 23.56
C ASN A 224 17.99 -13.85 23.13
N ARG A 225 17.11 -13.31 23.98
CA ARG A 225 16.37 -12.06 23.72
C ARG A 225 16.53 -11.08 24.87
N THR A 226 16.57 -9.81 24.53
CA THR A 226 16.54 -8.72 25.50
C THR A 226 15.23 -7.98 25.38
N TYR A 227 14.62 -7.68 26.52
CA TYR A 227 13.42 -6.86 26.60
C TYR A 227 13.77 -5.55 27.32
N HIS A 228 13.25 -4.44 26.82
CA HIS A 228 13.43 -3.12 27.41
C HIS A 228 12.11 -2.68 28.00
N VAL A 229 12.16 -2.26 29.26
CA VAL A 229 10.98 -1.85 30.03
C VAL A 229 11.13 -0.36 30.28
N LEU A 230 10.23 0.46 29.74
CA LEU A 230 10.29 1.91 29.85
C LEU A 230 9.01 2.46 30.46
N ARG A 231 9.14 3.40 31.39
CA ARG A 231 8.00 4.16 31.88
C ARG A 231 7.62 5.23 30.86
N VAL A 232 6.35 5.22 30.44
CA VAL A 232 5.79 6.21 29.52
C VAL A 232 4.52 6.78 30.16
N ALA A 233 4.62 8.01 30.66
CA ALA A 233 3.57 8.65 31.46
C ALA A 233 3.13 7.78 32.66
N ASP A 234 1.87 7.34 32.66
CA ASP A 234 1.26 6.51 33.72
C ASP A 234 1.27 5.00 33.39
N GLN A 235 2.03 4.59 32.38
CA GLN A 235 2.13 3.21 31.92
C GLN A 235 3.57 2.74 31.82
N ILE A 236 3.74 1.42 31.77
CA ILE A 236 4.99 0.76 31.43
C ILE A 236 4.86 0.20 30.01
N ALA A 237 5.80 0.56 29.14
CA ALA A 237 5.92 0.05 27.78
C ALA A 237 7.02 -1.03 27.75
N ILE A 238 6.69 -2.18 27.16
CA ILE A 238 7.61 -3.31 27.00
C ILE A 238 8.02 -3.40 25.54
N TYR A 239 9.32 -3.38 25.29
CA TYR A 239 9.93 -3.56 23.99
C TYR A 239 10.78 -4.84 23.98
N ALA A 240 10.96 -5.44 22.82
CA ALA A 240 11.96 -6.48 22.61
C ALA A 240 12.98 -6.05 21.56
N ASP A 241 14.22 -6.49 21.71
CA ASP A 241 15.20 -6.45 20.61
C ASP A 241 14.57 -7.09 19.37
N SER A 242 14.66 -6.37 18.25
CA SER A 242 14.02 -6.77 17.00
C SER A 242 14.62 -8.07 16.43
N ASP A 243 13.78 -9.05 16.08
CA ASP A 243 14.16 -10.24 15.30
C ASP A 243 14.43 -9.92 13.81
N TYR A 244 14.25 -8.67 13.36
CA TYR A 244 14.42 -8.30 11.97
C TYR A 244 15.90 -8.35 11.56
N GLY A 245 16.28 -9.44 10.87
CA GLY A 245 17.51 -9.53 10.09
C GLY A 245 17.54 -8.45 9.00
N SER A 246 18.52 -7.57 9.11
CA SER A 246 18.87 -6.37 8.30
C SER A 246 18.11 -6.15 6.97
N TYR A 247 17.37 -5.04 6.83
CA TYR A 247 17.79 -3.66 6.54
C TYR A 247 17.98 -3.33 5.05
N THR A 248 17.36 -2.25 4.56
CA THR A 248 17.65 -1.64 3.24
C THR A 248 18.43 -0.33 3.43
N CYS A 249 19.66 -0.30 2.91
CA CYS A 249 20.71 0.70 3.11
C CYS A 249 20.35 2.15 2.75
N LEU A 250 19.36 2.36 1.87
CA LEU A 250 19.06 3.68 1.26
C LEU A 250 18.20 4.65 2.11
N LYS A 251 17.56 4.17 3.19
CA LYS A 251 16.59 4.99 3.96
C LYS A 251 16.93 5.19 5.43
N CYS A 252 18.00 4.59 5.94
CA CYS A 252 18.74 5.16 7.08
C CYS A 252 19.37 6.44 6.55
N HIS A 253 19.63 7.52 7.27
CA HIS A 253 19.72 7.63 8.70
C HIS A 253 21.19 7.46 9.12
N VAL A 254 21.44 6.35 9.82
CA VAL A 254 22.71 5.98 10.45
C VAL A 254 23.71 5.34 9.46
N HIS A 255 23.23 4.67 8.40
CA HIS A 255 24.03 3.92 7.43
C HIS A 255 24.06 4.53 6.02
N ASN A 256 23.62 5.77 5.85
CA ASN A 256 23.66 6.49 4.57
C ASN A 256 24.96 7.29 4.46
N THR A 257 26.07 6.57 4.56
CA THR A 257 27.40 7.13 4.32
C THR A 257 27.59 7.38 2.83
N GLU A 258 28.44 8.34 2.46
CA GLU A 258 28.76 8.63 1.06
C GLU A 258 29.27 7.39 0.31
N GLU A 259 30.00 6.51 0.98
CA GLU A 259 30.49 5.25 0.42
C GLU A 259 29.34 4.30 0.02
N ILE A 260 28.30 4.21 0.86
CA ILE A 260 27.13 3.38 0.58
C ILE A 260 26.26 4.02 -0.51
N GLN A 261 26.08 5.34 -0.50
CA GLN A 261 25.37 6.06 -1.59
C GLN A 261 26.06 5.85 -2.93
N LEU A 262 27.38 5.99 -2.99
CA LEU A 262 28.17 5.81 -4.20
C LEU A 262 28.01 4.40 -4.76
N VAL A 263 28.05 3.36 -3.92
CA VAL A 263 27.80 1.98 -4.33
C VAL A 263 26.38 1.82 -4.90
N HIS A 264 25.36 2.41 -4.26
CA HIS A 264 23.98 2.35 -4.79
C HIS A 264 23.80 3.10 -6.11
N GLU A 265 24.45 4.25 -6.28
CA GLU A 265 24.47 5.02 -7.52
C GLU A 265 25.17 4.24 -8.65
N LEU A 266 26.34 3.66 -8.37
CA LEU A 266 27.09 2.82 -9.30
C LEU A 266 26.29 1.58 -9.73
N HIS A 267 25.43 1.06 -8.86
CA HIS A 267 24.58 -0.11 -9.14
C HIS A 267 23.14 0.26 -9.58
N GLY A 268 22.82 1.55 -9.80
CA GLY A 268 21.51 1.99 -10.29
C GLY A 268 20.34 1.71 -9.34
N VAL A 269 20.63 1.57 -8.05
CA VAL A 269 19.67 1.29 -6.98
C VAL A 269 19.27 2.63 -6.36
N THR A 270 18.31 3.31 -6.99
CA THR A 270 17.85 4.66 -6.57
C THR A 270 16.57 4.65 -5.74
N GLU A 271 15.94 3.48 -5.58
CA GLU A 271 14.62 3.36 -4.94
C GLU A 271 14.55 2.10 -4.06
N ALA A 272 13.78 2.17 -2.97
CA ALA A 272 13.67 1.11 -1.97
C ALA A 272 13.22 -0.25 -2.54
N HIS A 273 12.33 -0.25 -3.54
CA HIS A 273 11.87 -1.49 -4.16
C HIS A 273 12.97 -2.19 -4.99
N ARG A 274 13.99 -1.46 -5.42
CA ARG A 274 15.18 -2.01 -6.11
C ARG A 274 16.18 -2.62 -5.14
N CYS A 275 16.20 -2.19 -3.87
CA CYS A 275 16.99 -2.87 -2.84
C CYS A 275 16.60 -4.34 -2.69
N PHE A 276 15.29 -4.64 -2.75
CA PHE A 276 14.79 -6.01 -2.67
C PHE A 276 15.10 -6.88 -3.91
N VAL A 277 15.66 -6.29 -4.98
CA VAL A 277 16.15 -7.07 -6.13
C VAL A 277 17.51 -7.72 -5.83
N CYS A 278 18.29 -7.12 -4.92
CA CYS A 278 19.65 -7.55 -4.55
C CYS A 278 19.72 -8.11 -3.12
N HIS A 279 18.85 -7.65 -2.22
CA HIS A 279 18.79 -8.05 -0.82
C HIS A 279 17.52 -8.86 -0.53
N GLN A 280 17.68 -9.87 0.33
CA GLN A 280 16.58 -10.64 0.89
C GLN A 280 16.44 -10.28 2.37
N THR A 281 15.20 -10.05 2.82
CA THR A 281 14.86 -9.88 4.23
C THR A 281 13.75 -10.86 4.59
N GLU A 282 13.63 -11.22 5.86
CA GLU A 282 12.59 -12.11 6.37
C GLU A 282 11.82 -11.40 7.49
N ILE A 283 10.50 -11.35 7.36
CA ILE A 283 9.59 -10.69 8.31
C ILE A 283 8.50 -11.70 8.62
N ASP A 284 8.37 -12.10 9.89
CA ASP A 284 7.36 -13.05 10.37
C ASP A 284 7.32 -14.37 9.56
N GLY A 285 8.50 -14.93 9.26
CA GLY A 285 8.65 -16.16 8.47
C GLY A 285 8.38 -16.01 6.96
N THR A 286 8.06 -14.80 6.51
CA THR A 286 7.84 -14.48 5.09
C THR A 286 9.06 -13.78 4.52
N ARG A 287 9.60 -14.31 3.42
CA ARG A 287 10.78 -13.75 2.75
C ARG A 287 10.40 -12.72 1.70
N TYR A 288 11.03 -11.55 1.77
CA TYR A 288 10.89 -10.46 0.84
C TYR A 288 12.20 -10.25 0.08
N GLY A 289 12.12 -9.99 -1.21
CA GLY A 289 13.28 -9.77 -2.08
C GLY A 289 13.99 -11.04 -2.55
N ARG A 290 15.20 -10.88 -3.10
CA ARG A 290 16.02 -11.97 -3.69
C ARG A 290 17.44 -11.90 -3.17
N GLN A 291 17.98 -13.03 -2.71
CA GLN A 291 19.41 -13.13 -2.36
C GLN A 291 20.19 -13.36 -3.66
N ARG A 292 20.77 -12.30 -4.24
CA ARG A 292 21.75 -12.46 -5.31
C ARG A 292 23.12 -12.66 -4.67
N PHE A 293 23.67 -13.86 -4.83
CA PHE A 293 24.98 -14.23 -4.27
C PHE A 293 26.17 -13.69 -5.06
N ASP A 294 25.94 -13.12 -6.25
CA ASP A 294 26.99 -12.66 -7.14
C ASP A 294 27.06 -11.14 -7.13
N TRP A 295 28.05 -10.60 -6.41
CA TRP A 295 28.33 -9.16 -6.31
C TRP A 295 29.03 -8.63 -7.58
N GLU A 296 29.45 -9.51 -8.50
CA GLU A 296 29.98 -9.14 -9.81
C GLU A 296 28.84 -9.08 -10.84
N TYR A 297 28.12 -7.95 -10.89
CA TYR A 297 27.14 -7.76 -11.95
C TYR A 297 27.84 -7.48 -13.29
N ALA A 298 27.92 -8.49 -14.16
CA ALA A 298 28.28 -8.34 -15.56
C ALA A 298 27.06 -7.86 -16.38
N PRO A 299 26.99 -6.60 -16.85
CA PRO A 299 25.79 -6.03 -17.47
C PRO A 299 25.43 -6.58 -18.87
N HIS A 300 26.11 -7.64 -19.33
CA HIS A 300 25.98 -8.21 -20.68
C HIS A 300 25.80 -9.74 -20.72
N ARG A 301 25.29 -10.36 -19.64
CA ARG A 301 24.80 -11.75 -19.68
C ARG A 301 23.30 -11.82 -19.52
#